data_AF-A0A9W8MFF3-F1
#
_entry.id   AF-A0A9W8MFF3-F1
#
_cell.length_a   1.000
_cell.length_b   1.000
_cell.length_c   1.000
_cell.angle_alpha   90.00
_cell.angle_beta   90.00
_cell.angle_gamma   90.00
#
_symmetry.space_group_name_H-M   'P 1'
#
loop_
_entity.id
_entity.type
_entity.pdbx_description
1 polymer ?
#
loop_
_entity_poly.entity_id
_entity_poly.type
_entity_poly.pdbx_seq_one_letter_code
_entity_poly.pdbx_strand_id
1 'polypeptide(L)'
;MVARAGELPEELLLAPLQYCAIETWVSFALTCKLFSRWFEDRIFWISALKSTKRLRPIACPFHQDLSKCSLEELQEIGRRTLRLERNWSSPRPSMVGPLRSIELSVRHLDAIFQVPGTELYLMHSRREASLFCVDAKEGKLVAGPLGASSWILDVSPGQDDPGKYSMGLLLSGWDHSSIAIACLEYGLGEGKDEVKLSYTFRRLLDEGSRYWAIFMTRELVGVMVNPAQNHEEDRLGILAYNIASEVQTMIETDIAPPVSIFRFIWSY
;
A
#
# COMPACT_ATOMS: atom_id res chain seq x y z
N MET A 1 8.34 -42.25 -26.50
CA MET A 1 8.24 -42.83 -25.15
C MET A 1 7.84 -41.71 -24.21
N VAL A 2 6.62 -41.72 -23.67
CA VAL A 2 6.13 -40.66 -22.79
C VAL A 2 6.50 -41.06 -21.37
N ALA A 3 7.45 -40.36 -20.74
CA ALA A 3 7.78 -40.56 -19.34
C ALA A 3 6.53 -40.29 -18.50
N ARG A 4 6.20 -41.15 -17.54
CA ARG A 4 5.08 -40.89 -16.63
C ARG A 4 5.51 -39.78 -15.67
N ALA A 5 4.61 -38.83 -15.38
CA ALA A 5 4.95 -37.70 -14.52
C ALA A 5 5.52 -38.12 -13.15
N GLY A 6 5.10 -39.26 -12.60
CA GLY A 6 5.64 -39.78 -11.34
C GLY A 6 7.05 -40.39 -11.41
N GLU A 7 7.64 -40.52 -12.60
CA GLU A 7 9.00 -41.04 -12.82
C GLU A 7 10.03 -39.91 -13.00
N LEU A 8 9.58 -38.66 -13.12
CA LEU A 8 10.46 -37.50 -13.24
C LEU A 8 10.93 -37.04 -11.86
N PRO A 9 12.19 -36.56 -11.74
CA PRO A 9 12.65 -35.84 -10.57
C PRO A 9 11.71 -34.68 -10.23
N GLU A 10 11.51 -34.46 -8.93
CA GLU A 10 10.60 -33.44 -8.41
C GLU A 10 10.95 -32.04 -8.94
N GLU A 11 12.24 -31.73 -9.07
CA GLU A 11 12.71 -30.44 -9.56
C GLU A 11 12.24 -30.15 -10.99
N LEU A 12 12.18 -31.19 -11.84
CA LEU A 12 11.69 -31.06 -13.22
C LEU A 12 10.17 -30.86 -13.26
N LEU A 13 9.44 -31.43 -12.30
CA LEU A 13 7.99 -31.24 -12.19
C LEU A 13 7.62 -29.86 -11.64
N LEU A 14 8.42 -29.32 -10.72
CA LEU A 14 8.20 -28.00 -10.12
C LEU A 14 8.73 -26.85 -11.00
N ALA A 15 9.71 -27.08 -11.87
CA ALA A 15 10.31 -26.05 -12.71
C ALA A 15 9.30 -25.29 -13.60
N PRO A 16 8.30 -25.92 -14.24
CA PRO A 16 7.28 -25.18 -14.98
C PRO A 16 6.36 -24.34 -14.07
N LEU A 17 6.09 -24.83 -12.85
CA LEU A 17 5.17 -24.17 -11.92
C LEU A 17 5.71 -22.83 -11.41
N GLN A 18 7.01 -22.59 -11.45
CA GLN A 18 7.60 -21.31 -11.02
C GLN A 18 7.11 -20.08 -11.79
N TYR A 19 6.46 -20.29 -12.93
CA TYR A 19 5.84 -19.26 -13.77
C TYR A 19 4.31 -19.21 -13.62
N CYS A 20 3.75 -20.03 -12.73
CA CYS A 20 2.31 -20.14 -12.50
C CYS A 20 1.92 -19.50 -11.16
N ALA A 21 0.65 -19.09 -11.07
CA ALA A 21 0.05 -18.65 -9.83
C ALA A 21 -0.32 -19.83 -8.92
N ILE A 22 -0.54 -19.55 -7.64
CA ILE A 22 -0.75 -20.53 -6.58
C ILE A 22 -1.91 -21.49 -6.86
N GLU A 23 -2.95 -21.06 -7.59
CA GLU A 23 -4.05 -21.93 -8.00
C GLU A 23 -3.57 -23.12 -8.85
N THR A 24 -2.62 -22.90 -9.76
CA THR A 24 -2.05 -23.96 -10.59
C THR A 24 -1.20 -24.91 -9.76
N TRP A 25 -0.39 -24.40 -8.82
CA TRP A 25 0.39 -25.22 -7.89
C TRP A 25 -0.50 -26.15 -7.08
N VAL A 26 -1.55 -25.59 -6.48
CA VAL A 26 -2.51 -26.31 -5.64
C VAL A 26 -3.31 -27.32 -6.46
N SER A 27 -3.77 -26.93 -7.66
CA SER A 27 -4.47 -27.85 -8.56
C SER A 27 -3.58 -29.02 -8.97
N PHE A 28 -2.30 -28.76 -9.27
CA PHE A 28 -1.31 -29.78 -9.61
C PHE A 28 -1.07 -30.74 -8.45
N ALA A 29 -0.87 -30.22 -7.23
CA ALA A 29 -0.69 -31.05 -6.03
C ALA A 29 -1.92 -31.92 -5.71
N LEU A 30 -3.12 -31.46 -6.08
CA LEU A 30 -4.36 -32.23 -5.88
C LEU A 30 -4.63 -33.29 -6.95
N THR A 31 -3.83 -33.38 -8.02
CA THR A 31 -4.08 -34.34 -9.11
C THR A 31 -3.91 -35.81 -8.70
N CYS A 32 -2.99 -36.13 -7.78
CA CYS A 32 -2.77 -37.49 -7.31
C CYS A 32 -2.20 -37.57 -5.89
N LYS A 33 -2.28 -38.76 -5.27
CA LYS A 33 -1.78 -39.01 -3.91
C LYS A 33 -0.27 -38.81 -3.74
N LEU A 34 0.50 -38.93 -4.82
CA LEU A 34 1.94 -38.70 -4.77
C LEU A 34 2.21 -37.20 -4.52
N PHE A 35 1.59 -36.34 -5.33
CA PHE A 35 1.77 -34.89 -5.26
C PHE A 35 1.03 -34.25 -4.09
N SER A 36 -0.02 -34.89 -3.57
CA SER A 36 -0.73 -34.36 -2.40
C SER A 36 0.15 -34.27 -1.16
N ARG A 37 1.25 -35.03 -1.09
CA ARG A 37 2.25 -34.94 -0.02
C ARG A 37 2.97 -33.59 0.01
N TRP A 38 3.06 -32.88 -1.12
CA TRP A 38 3.68 -31.56 -1.16
C TRP A 38 2.92 -30.50 -0.35
N PHE A 39 1.64 -30.73 -0.02
CA PHE A 39 0.92 -29.85 0.90
C PHE A 39 1.54 -29.80 2.29
N GLU A 40 2.24 -30.87 2.69
CA GLU A 40 2.96 -31.00 3.96
C GLU A 40 4.40 -30.48 3.87
N ASP A 41 4.86 -30.08 2.68
CA ASP A 41 6.21 -29.55 2.47
C ASP A 41 6.23 -28.02 2.54
N ARG A 42 7.07 -27.48 3.44
CA ARG A 42 7.30 -26.05 3.58
C ARG A 42 7.92 -25.42 2.33
N ILE A 43 8.83 -26.11 1.66
CA ILE A 43 9.55 -25.63 0.47
C ILE A 43 8.58 -25.46 -0.70
N PHE A 44 7.62 -26.39 -0.86
CA PHE A 44 6.55 -26.29 -1.84
C PHE A 44 5.78 -24.97 -1.68
N TRP A 45 5.30 -24.67 -0.47
CA TRP A 45 4.53 -23.45 -0.22
C TRP A 45 5.35 -22.17 -0.39
N ILE A 46 6.60 -22.15 0.07
CA ILE A 46 7.50 -21.01 -0.16
C ILE A 46 7.66 -20.75 -1.65
N SER A 47 7.87 -21.81 -2.45
CA SER A 47 8.07 -21.72 -3.90
C SER A 47 6.81 -21.25 -4.62
N ALA A 48 5.65 -21.82 -4.26
CA ALA A 48 4.35 -21.43 -4.82
C ALA A 48 4.02 -19.95 -4.52
N LEU A 49 4.20 -19.52 -3.26
CA LEU A 49 3.94 -18.15 -2.84
C LEU A 49 4.92 -17.16 -3.44
N LYS A 50 6.23 -17.47 -3.50
CA LYS A 50 7.22 -16.61 -4.17
C LYS A 50 6.93 -16.44 -5.65
N SER A 51 6.56 -17.53 -6.33
CA SER A 51 6.20 -17.50 -7.76
C SER A 51 4.96 -16.66 -8.00
N THR A 52 3.94 -16.82 -7.16
CA THR A 52 2.70 -16.02 -7.23
C THR A 52 2.96 -14.55 -6.95
N LYS A 53 3.76 -14.24 -5.92
CA LYS A 53 4.13 -12.88 -5.51
C LYS A 53 4.84 -12.09 -6.61
N ARG A 54 5.57 -12.76 -7.52
CA ARG A 54 6.18 -12.13 -8.70
C ARG A 54 5.15 -11.68 -9.73
N LEU A 55 4.00 -12.36 -9.79
CA LEU A 55 2.95 -12.10 -10.76
C LEU A 55 1.90 -11.12 -10.22
N ARG A 56 1.60 -11.19 -8.91
CA ARG A 56 0.55 -10.41 -8.27
C ARG A 56 0.70 -10.36 -6.74
N PRO A 57 0.08 -9.38 -6.05
CA PRO A 57 0.08 -9.34 -4.60
C PRO A 57 -0.51 -10.61 -3.99
N ILE A 58 0.10 -11.05 -2.88
CA ILE A 58 -0.39 -12.18 -2.07
C ILE A 58 -0.91 -11.66 -0.72
N ALA A 59 -1.62 -12.50 0.03
CA ALA A 59 -2.25 -12.11 1.29
C ALA A 59 -1.27 -12.01 2.48
N CYS A 60 -0.11 -11.38 2.27
CA CYS A 60 0.90 -11.10 3.28
C CYS A 60 1.69 -9.83 2.90
N PRO A 61 2.41 -9.17 3.84
CA PRO A 61 3.21 -7.99 3.53
C PRO A 61 4.26 -8.25 2.43
N PHE A 62 4.53 -7.23 1.62
CA PHE A 62 5.39 -7.35 0.44
C PHE A 62 6.83 -7.71 0.78
N HIS A 63 7.32 -7.32 1.95
CA HIS A 63 8.69 -7.65 2.40
C HIS A 63 8.75 -8.77 3.42
N GLN A 64 7.65 -9.46 3.70
CA GLN A 64 7.66 -10.60 4.62
C GLN A 64 8.55 -11.72 4.06
N ASP A 65 9.52 -12.14 4.88
CA ASP A 65 10.39 -13.26 4.58
C ASP A 65 9.65 -14.59 4.81
N LEU A 66 9.12 -15.15 3.71
CA LEU A 66 8.41 -16.42 3.71
C LEU A 66 9.26 -17.60 4.23
N SER A 67 10.59 -17.50 4.22
CA SER A 67 11.45 -18.57 4.74
C SER A 67 11.42 -18.71 6.27
N LYS A 68 11.01 -17.64 6.96
CA LYS A 68 10.85 -17.60 8.41
C LYS A 68 9.47 -18.05 8.89
N CYS A 69 8.52 -18.18 7.97
CA CYS A 69 7.15 -18.59 8.32
C CYS A 69 7.08 -20.09 8.62
N SER A 70 6.20 -20.47 9.53
CA SER A 70 5.84 -21.87 9.75
C SER A 70 5.07 -22.43 8.56
N LEU A 71 4.96 -23.76 8.47
CA LEU A 71 4.17 -24.41 7.42
C LEU A 71 2.69 -23.97 7.50
N GLU A 72 2.14 -23.88 8.71
CA GLU A 72 0.77 -23.48 8.97
C GLU A 72 0.52 -22.04 8.51
N GLU A 73 1.44 -21.12 8.81
CA GLU A 73 1.39 -19.73 8.34
C GLU A 73 1.42 -19.64 6.81
N LEU A 74 2.32 -20.39 6.17
CA LEU A 74 2.42 -20.43 4.71
C LEU A 74 1.15 -20.99 4.06
N GLN A 75 0.61 -22.08 4.61
CA GLN A 75 -0.66 -22.64 4.17
C GLN A 75 -1.80 -21.63 4.31
N GLU A 76 -1.84 -20.88 5.42
CA GLU A 76 -2.88 -19.87 5.65
C GLU A 76 -2.76 -18.70 4.67
N ILE A 77 -1.55 -18.18 4.44
CA ILE A 77 -1.30 -17.16 3.40
C ILE A 77 -1.78 -17.68 2.04
N GLY A 78 -1.47 -18.95 1.72
CA GLY A 78 -1.88 -19.58 0.46
C GLY A 78 -3.40 -19.69 0.32
N ARG A 79 -4.10 -20.19 1.34
CA ARG A 79 -5.57 -20.29 1.36
C ARG A 79 -6.23 -18.92 1.27
N ARG A 80 -5.74 -17.93 2.02
CA ARG A 80 -6.26 -16.55 1.98
C ARG A 80 -6.07 -15.93 0.61
N THR A 81 -4.90 -16.12 -0.01
CA THR A 81 -4.60 -15.65 -1.37
C THR A 81 -5.58 -16.24 -2.38
N LEU A 82 -5.75 -17.57 -2.41
CA LEU A 82 -6.69 -18.25 -3.31
C LEU A 82 -8.13 -17.77 -3.13
N ARG A 83 -8.57 -17.59 -1.87
CA ARG A 83 -9.93 -17.11 -1.57
C ARG A 83 -10.14 -15.71 -2.12
N LEU A 84 -9.17 -14.82 -1.94
CA LEU A 84 -9.24 -13.45 -2.48
C LEU A 84 -9.24 -13.47 -4.01
N GLU A 85 -8.34 -14.21 -4.64
CA GLU A 85 -8.28 -14.31 -6.10
C GLU A 85 -9.59 -14.80 -6.71
N ARG A 86 -10.18 -15.85 -6.14
CA ARG A 86 -11.49 -16.36 -6.58
C ARG A 86 -12.61 -15.34 -6.41
N ASN A 87 -12.61 -14.60 -5.30
CA ASN A 87 -13.61 -13.57 -5.07
C ASN A 87 -13.46 -12.40 -6.04
N TRP A 88 -12.22 -11.93 -6.27
CA TRP A 88 -11.92 -10.84 -7.21
C TRP A 88 -12.16 -11.22 -8.66
N SER A 89 -12.00 -12.49 -9.01
CA SER A 89 -12.28 -13.01 -10.36
C SER A 89 -13.76 -13.32 -10.59
N SER A 90 -14.60 -13.26 -9.56
CA SER A 90 -16.05 -13.46 -9.68
C SER A 90 -16.69 -12.30 -10.46
N PRO A 91 -17.68 -12.55 -11.32
CA PRO A 91 -18.47 -11.48 -11.94
C PRO A 91 -19.16 -10.55 -10.94
N ARG A 92 -19.37 -11.04 -9.71
CA ARG A 92 -19.95 -10.30 -8.59
C ARG A 92 -19.13 -10.61 -7.34
N PRO A 93 -18.00 -9.91 -7.12
CA PRO A 93 -17.25 -10.03 -5.88
C PRO A 93 -18.16 -9.68 -4.70
N SER A 94 -18.02 -10.42 -3.60
CA SER A 94 -18.82 -10.19 -2.40
C SER A 94 -17.92 -10.08 -1.18
N MET A 95 -18.37 -9.38 -0.14
CA MET A 95 -17.67 -9.44 1.14
C MET A 95 -17.81 -10.85 1.71
N VAL A 96 -16.67 -11.46 2.02
CA VAL A 96 -16.63 -12.81 2.60
C VAL A 96 -16.30 -12.70 4.08
N GLY A 97 -17.22 -13.17 4.92
CA GLY A 97 -17.06 -13.20 6.37
C GLY A 97 -17.91 -12.16 7.10
N PRO A 98 -17.85 -12.15 8.44
CA PRO A 98 -18.63 -11.24 9.26
C PRO A 98 -18.14 -9.80 9.10
N LEU A 99 -19.08 -8.87 8.98
CA LEU A 99 -18.79 -7.44 9.11
C LEU A 99 -18.41 -7.17 10.58
N ARG A 100 -17.25 -6.55 10.77
CA ARG A 100 -16.79 -6.10 12.09
C ARG A 100 -16.99 -4.60 12.17
N SER A 101 -17.56 -4.14 13.28
CA SER A 101 -17.58 -2.72 13.64
C SER A 101 -16.61 -2.52 14.79
N ILE A 102 -15.74 -1.53 14.64
CA ILE A 102 -14.74 -1.18 15.66
C ILE A 102 -15.09 0.22 16.13
N GLU A 103 -15.31 0.38 17.43
CA GLU A 103 -15.49 1.70 18.03
C GLU A 103 -14.13 2.24 18.42
N LEU A 104 -13.73 3.35 17.80
CA LEU A 104 -12.47 4.03 18.07
C LEU A 104 -12.72 5.23 18.98
N SER A 105 -11.75 5.55 19.83
CA SER A 105 -11.84 6.72 20.74
C SER A 105 -11.86 8.05 19.99
N VAL A 106 -11.37 8.08 18.76
CA VAL A 106 -11.37 9.26 17.87
C VAL A 106 -12.54 9.16 16.90
N ARG A 107 -13.31 10.25 16.78
CA ARG A 107 -14.47 10.34 15.88
C ARG A 107 -14.09 11.00 14.56
N HIS A 108 -14.88 10.74 13.52
CA HIS A 108 -14.73 11.34 12.18
C HIS A 108 -13.35 11.07 11.56
N LEU A 109 -13.02 9.78 11.45
CA LEU A 109 -11.81 9.31 10.81
C LEU A 109 -12.08 8.98 9.34
N ASP A 110 -11.29 9.58 8.45
CA ASP A 110 -11.22 9.22 7.04
C ASP A 110 -10.03 8.29 6.82
N ALA A 111 -10.23 7.16 6.15
CA ALA A 111 -9.14 6.25 5.81
C ALA A 111 -8.30 6.85 4.68
N ILE A 112 -6.99 6.94 4.88
CA ILE A 112 -6.04 7.45 3.89
C ILE A 112 -5.44 6.30 3.10
N PHE A 113 -4.86 5.33 3.79
CA PHE A 113 -4.40 4.10 3.17
C PHE A 113 -4.35 2.94 4.15
N GLN A 114 -4.34 1.73 3.60
CA GLN A 114 -4.02 0.50 4.29
C GLN A 114 -2.58 0.11 3.94
N VAL A 115 -1.79 -0.32 4.92
CA VAL A 115 -0.49 -0.95 4.66
C VAL A 115 -0.74 -2.30 3.96
N PRO A 116 -0.23 -2.52 2.73
CA PRO A 116 -0.50 -3.74 1.99
C PRO A 116 -0.10 -5.01 2.74
N GLY A 117 -1.01 -5.97 2.81
CA GLY A 117 -0.78 -7.26 3.45
C GLY A 117 -0.85 -7.26 4.98
N THR A 118 -1.19 -6.13 5.62
CA THR A 118 -1.47 -6.06 7.06
C THR A 118 -2.89 -5.55 7.32
N GLU A 119 -3.32 -5.52 8.58
CA GLU A 119 -4.56 -4.90 9.04
C GLU A 119 -4.35 -3.47 9.57
N LEU A 120 -3.23 -2.82 9.23
CA LEU A 120 -2.92 -1.45 9.65
C LEU A 120 -3.46 -0.40 8.66
N TYR A 121 -4.14 0.60 9.20
CA TYR A 121 -4.72 1.71 8.45
C TYR A 121 -4.19 3.04 8.97
N LEU A 122 -3.71 3.88 8.06
CA LEU A 122 -3.53 5.29 8.36
C LEU A 122 -4.86 6.01 8.17
N MET A 123 -5.31 6.70 9.20
CA MET A 123 -6.55 7.47 9.22
C MET A 123 -6.27 8.93 9.56
N HIS A 124 -7.13 9.83 9.09
CA HIS A 124 -7.07 11.27 9.33
C HIS A 124 -8.32 11.75 10.04
N SER A 125 -8.15 12.59 11.06
CA SER A 125 -9.22 13.37 11.66
C SER A 125 -9.09 14.83 11.23
N ARG A 126 -10.04 15.31 10.42
CA ARG A 126 -10.09 16.72 10.01
C ARG A 126 -10.30 17.67 11.19
N ARG A 127 -11.11 17.23 12.16
CA ARG A 127 -11.45 18.01 13.36
C ARG A 127 -10.24 18.19 14.27
N GLU A 128 -9.44 17.14 14.43
CA GLU A 128 -8.23 17.17 15.26
C GLU A 128 -6.98 17.55 14.47
N ALA A 129 -7.12 17.76 13.15
CA ALA A 129 -6.03 18.00 12.22
C ALA A 129 -4.85 17.05 12.47
N SER A 130 -5.13 15.75 12.59
CA SER A 130 -4.15 14.75 13.03
C SER A 130 -4.32 13.42 12.30
N LEU A 131 -3.21 12.70 12.16
CA LEU A 131 -3.14 11.35 11.63
C LEU A 131 -3.03 10.33 12.76
N PHE A 132 -3.62 9.16 12.54
CA PHE A 132 -3.68 8.05 13.46
C PHE A 132 -3.42 6.74 12.73
N CYS A 133 -2.75 5.80 13.39
CA CYS A 133 -2.67 4.42 12.91
C CYS A 133 -3.64 3.54 13.69
N VAL A 134 -4.49 2.82 12.99
CA VAL A 134 -5.45 1.86 13.56
C VAL A 134 -5.04 0.45 13.14
N ASP A 135 -5.00 -0.45 14.11
CA ASP A 135 -4.97 -1.89 13.86
C ASP A 135 -6.40 -2.42 13.82
N ALA A 136 -6.87 -2.80 12.63
CA ALA A 136 -8.22 -3.32 12.43
C ALA A 136 -8.40 -4.77 12.89
N LYS A 137 -7.32 -5.51 13.12
CA LYS A 137 -7.37 -6.87 13.68
C LYS A 137 -7.67 -6.79 15.17
N GLU A 138 -6.97 -5.91 15.89
CA GLU A 138 -7.15 -5.71 17.33
C GLU A 138 -8.25 -4.68 17.66
N GLY A 139 -8.65 -3.87 16.69
CA GLY A 139 -9.69 -2.87 16.85
C GLY A 139 -9.25 -1.69 17.73
N LYS A 140 -7.98 -1.29 17.65
CA LYS A 140 -7.42 -0.25 18.52
C LYS A 140 -6.52 0.73 17.76
N LEU A 141 -6.35 1.91 18.33
CA LEU A 141 -5.31 2.85 17.92
C LEU A 141 -3.95 2.32 18.37
N VAL A 142 -3.00 2.23 17.44
CA VAL A 142 -1.64 1.73 17.70
C VAL A 142 -0.57 2.81 17.57
N ALA A 143 -0.86 3.92 16.89
CA ALA A 143 0.02 5.09 16.83
C ALA A 143 -0.74 6.40 16.59
N GLY A 144 -0.15 7.53 17.00
CA GLY A 144 -0.72 8.87 16.88
C GLY A 144 -1.07 9.51 18.24
N PRO A 145 -1.55 10.76 18.26
CA PRO A 145 -1.78 11.64 17.10
C PRO A 145 -0.47 12.15 16.48
N LEU A 146 -0.38 12.16 15.16
CA LEU A 146 0.64 12.88 14.41
C LEU A 146 0.03 14.12 13.78
N GLY A 147 0.46 15.31 14.20
CA GLY A 147 -0.12 16.58 13.75
C GLY A 147 -0.07 16.75 12.23
N ALA A 148 -1.22 17.01 11.62
CA ALA A 148 -1.42 17.22 10.18
C ALA A 148 -2.15 18.55 9.94
N SER A 149 -2.66 18.76 8.73
CA SER A 149 -3.57 19.88 8.44
C SER A 149 -5.03 19.40 8.48
N SER A 150 -5.98 20.34 8.51
CA SER A 150 -7.41 20.02 8.52
C SER A 150 -7.87 19.30 7.25
N TRP A 151 -7.14 19.44 6.14
CA TRP A 151 -7.47 18.81 4.85
C TRP A 151 -6.26 18.09 4.27
N ILE A 152 -6.52 16.93 3.67
CA ILE A 152 -5.61 16.22 2.77
C ILE A 152 -6.20 16.37 1.37
N LEU A 153 -5.51 17.09 0.50
CA LEU A 153 -6.00 17.40 -0.85
C LEU A 153 -5.73 16.27 -1.82
N ASP A 154 -4.56 15.63 -1.68
CA ASP A 154 -4.14 14.53 -2.53
C ASP A 154 -3.10 13.65 -1.82
N VAL A 155 -2.95 12.42 -2.31
CA VAL A 155 -1.99 11.43 -1.78
C VAL A 155 -1.26 10.73 -2.92
N SER A 156 0.04 10.52 -2.73
CA SER A 156 0.88 9.73 -3.64
C SER A 156 1.37 8.51 -2.90
N PRO A 157 0.99 7.27 -3.29
CA PRO A 157 1.56 6.09 -2.69
C PRO A 157 3.07 6.12 -2.92
N GLY A 158 3.86 5.79 -1.92
CA GLY A 158 5.25 5.59 -2.22
C GLY A 158 6.07 4.97 -1.12
N GLN A 159 6.96 4.11 -1.58
CA GLN A 159 7.95 3.40 -0.79
C GLN A 159 7.33 2.43 0.20
N ASP A 160 7.26 1.19 -0.28
CA ASP A 160 7.15 0.01 0.55
C ASP A 160 8.58 -0.49 0.79
N ASP A 161 9.04 -0.42 2.03
CA ASP A 161 10.34 -0.92 2.48
C ASP A 161 10.14 -1.97 3.59
N PRO A 162 11.11 -2.87 3.84
CA PRO A 162 10.96 -3.86 4.89
C PRO A 162 10.62 -3.27 6.26
N GLY A 163 9.39 -3.52 6.72
CA GLY A 163 8.87 -3.04 8.01
C GLY A 163 8.48 -1.55 8.02
N LYS A 164 8.43 -0.90 6.85
CA LYS A 164 8.02 0.50 6.70
C LYS A 164 7.13 0.69 5.49
N TYR A 165 6.14 1.56 5.62
CA TYR A 165 5.32 1.97 4.48
C TYR A 165 5.09 3.47 4.55
N SER A 166 5.38 4.16 3.44
CA SER A 166 5.27 5.61 3.38
C SER A 166 4.19 6.06 2.39
N MET A 167 3.76 7.30 2.52
CA MET A 167 2.86 7.96 1.57
C MET A 167 3.15 9.45 1.55
N GLY A 168 3.22 10.01 0.35
CA GLY A 168 3.24 11.45 0.15
C GLY A 168 1.85 12.02 0.38
N LEU A 169 1.76 13.09 1.17
CA LEU A 169 0.53 13.81 1.49
C LEU A 169 0.65 15.28 1.07
N LEU A 170 -0.35 15.77 0.32
CA LEU A 170 -0.57 17.20 0.13
C LEU A 170 -1.59 17.68 1.17
N LEU A 171 -1.12 18.46 2.14
CA LEU A 171 -1.89 18.92 3.28
C LEU A 171 -2.27 20.39 3.10
N SER A 172 -3.52 20.75 3.37
CA SER A 172 -3.99 22.15 3.36
C SER A 172 -4.58 22.52 4.71
N GLY A 173 -3.99 23.54 5.34
CA GLY A 173 -4.53 24.19 6.53
C GLY A 173 -5.29 25.47 6.17
N TRP A 174 -5.73 26.18 7.21
CA TRP A 174 -6.29 27.53 7.07
C TRP A 174 -5.21 28.55 6.71
N ASP A 175 -4.02 28.39 7.30
CA ASP A 175 -2.93 29.36 7.16
C ASP A 175 -2.01 29.00 5.99
N HIS A 176 -1.61 27.73 5.87
CA HIS A 176 -0.61 27.30 4.88
C HIS A 176 -0.90 25.90 4.32
N SER A 177 -0.44 25.67 3.09
CA SER A 177 -0.32 24.34 2.50
C SER A 177 1.05 23.74 2.83
N SER A 178 1.14 22.42 2.90
CA SER A 178 2.41 21.72 3.11
C SER A 178 2.42 20.39 2.40
N ILE A 179 3.60 19.93 2.03
CA ILE A 179 3.84 18.56 1.60
C ILE A 179 4.50 17.79 2.73
N ALA A 180 4.14 16.53 2.88
CA ALA A 180 4.73 15.67 3.87
C ALA A 180 4.84 14.24 3.35
N ILE A 181 5.81 13.48 3.87
CA ILE A 181 5.88 12.04 3.70
C ILE A 181 5.56 11.42 5.05
N ALA A 182 4.36 10.88 5.20
CA ALA A 182 3.98 10.13 6.38
C ALA A 182 4.53 8.70 6.27
N CYS A 183 5.15 8.21 7.33
CA CYS A 183 5.76 6.90 7.40
C CYS A 183 5.19 6.11 8.58
N LEU A 184 4.75 4.88 8.31
CA LEU A 184 4.41 3.89 9.31
C LEU A 184 5.55 2.87 9.40
N GLU A 185 6.18 2.77 10.57
CA GLU A 185 7.14 1.71 10.90
C GLU A 185 6.41 0.67 11.77
N TYR A 186 6.39 -0.59 11.36
CA TYR A 186 5.56 -1.63 12.02
C TYR A 186 6.33 -2.93 12.31
N GLY A 187 7.67 -2.89 12.25
CA GLY A 187 8.54 -3.94 12.74
C GLY A 187 8.53 -5.27 11.96
N LEU A 188 9.71 -5.87 11.79
CA LEU A 188 9.88 -7.26 11.34
C LEU A 188 10.98 -7.93 12.19
N GLY A 189 10.91 -7.85 13.52
CA GLY A 189 11.95 -8.43 14.39
C GLY A 189 11.55 -8.60 15.87
N GLU A 190 12.31 -9.43 16.58
CA GLU A 190 12.08 -9.77 18.00
C GLU A 190 12.16 -8.50 18.87
N GLY A 191 11.03 -8.16 19.51
CA GLY A 191 10.87 -6.96 20.34
C GLY A 191 10.30 -5.72 19.64
N LYS A 192 9.80 -5.84 18.40
CA LYS A 192 9.36 -4.72 17.52
C LYS A 192 7.84 -4.72 17.21
N ASP A 193 6.99 -5.01 18.18
CA ASP A 193 5.52 -4.93 17.99
C ASP A 193 4.98 -3.50 18.07
N GLU A 194 5.85 -2.50 18.28
CA GLU A 194 5.43 -1.11 18.35
C GLU A 194 5.31 -0.50 16.95
N VAL A 195 4.09 -0.11 16.60
CA VAL A 195 3.81 0.65 15.39
C VAL A 195 4.12 2.12 15.67
N LYS A 196 4.97 2.73 14.85
CA LYS A 196 5.34 4.14 14.94
C LYS A 196 4.85 4.90 13.71
N LEU A 197 4.27 6.08 13.97
CA LEU A 197 3.82 7.01 12.94
C LEU A 197 4.64 8.30 13.04
N SER A 198 5.29 8.69 11.95
CA SER A 198 6.09 9.91 11.87
C SER A 198 6.07 10.55 10.48
N TYR A 199 6.59 11.78 10.36
CA TYR A 199 6.99 12.32 9.06
C TYR A 199 8.48 12.06 8.84
N THR A 200 8.83 11.53 7.67
CA THR A 200 10.23 11.43 7.22
C THR A 200 10.65 12.67 6.45
N PHE A 201 9.69 13.43 5.93
CA PHE A 201 9.89 14.71 5.25
C PHE A 201 8.67 15.58 5.47
N ARG A 202 8.87 16.89 5.67
CA ARG A 202 7.78 17.87 5.71
C ARG A 202 8.28 19.25 5.30
N ARG A 203 7.58 19.91 4.39
CA ARG A 203 7.87 21.28 3.95
C ARG A 203 6.60 22.09 3.82
N LEU A 204 6.65 23.33 4.31
CA LEU A 204 5.64 24.33 4.01
C LEU A 204 5.79 24.74 2.55
N LEU A 205 4.66 25.03 1.92
CA LEU A 205 4.58 25.51 0.55
C LEU A 205 4.29 27.01 0.54
N ASP A 206 4.75 27.69 -0.52
CA ASP A 206 4.60 29.13 -0.65
C ASP A 206 3.14 29.57 -0.64
N GLU A 207 2.87 30.65 0.09
CA GLU A 207 1.58 31.31 0.11
C GLU A 207 1.28 31.95 -1.24
N GLY A 208 0.02 31.86 -1.66
CA GLY A 208 -0.46 32.46 -2.91
C GLY A 208 -0.52 31.49 -4.09
N SER A 209 0.24 30.40 -4.10
CA SER A 209 0.13 29.40 -5.18
C SER A 209 -1.00 28.40 -4.93
N ARG A 210 -1.54 27.80 -6.01
CA ARG A 210 -2.54 26.73 -5.92
C ARG A 210 -1.90 25.38 -6.20
N TYR A 211 -2.05 24.43 -5.29
CA TYR A 211 -1.48 23.08 -5.40
C TYR A 211 -2.57 22.05 -5.66
N TRP A 212 -2.31 21.09 -6.54
CA TRP A 212 -3.36 20.22 -7.08
C TRP A 212 -3.10 18.74 -6.87
N ALA A 213 -1.90 18.29 -7.17
CA ALA A 213 -1.53 16.89 -7.15
C ALA A 213 -0.15 16.72 -6.53
N ILE A 214 0.02 15.65 -5.76
CA ILE A 214 1.32 15.25 -5.21
C ILE A 214 1.86 14.05 -5.97
N PHE A 215 3.18 13.98 -6.10
CA PHE A 215 3.87 12.79 -6.56
C PHE A 215 5.06 12.51 -5.65
N MET A 216 5.43 11.24 -5.57
CA MET A 216 6.54 10.79 -4.77
C MET A 216 7.28 9.65 -5.47
N THR A 217 8.60 9.71 -5.45
CA THR A 217 9.52 8.64 -5.86
C THR A 217 10.42 8.27 -4.69
N ARG A 218 11.45 7.44 -4.93
CA ARG A 218 12.46 7.14 -3.91
C ARG A 218 13.29 8.35 -3.49
N GLU A 219 13.50 9.28 -4.41
CA GLU A 219 14.45 10.38 -4.26
C GLU A 219 13.76 11.73 -4.19
N LEU A 220 12.55 11.83 -4.73
CA LEU A 220 11.84 13.10 -4.91
C LEU A 220 10.44 13.03 -4.29
N VAL A 221 9.99 14.15 -3.77
CA VAL A 221 8.58 14.44 -3.49
C VAL A 221 8.26 15.80 -4.07
N GLY A 222 7.10 15.93 -4.69
CA GLY A 222 6.76 17.20 -5.32
C GLY A 222 5.27 17.36 -5.57
N VAL A 223 4.90 18.54 -6.02
CA VAL A 223 3.52 18.92 -6.29
C VAL A 223 3.38 19.64 -7.61
N MET A 224 2.22 19.47 -8.24
CA MET A 224 1.78 20.34 -9.32
C MET A 224 1.26 21.65 -8.74
N VAL A 225 1.76 22.76 -9.26
CA VAL A 225 1.49 24.11 -8.78
C VAL A 225 1.01 25.00 -9.92
N ASN A 226 0.00 25.84 -9.67
CA ASN A 226 -0.30 27.00 -10.50
C ASN A 226 0.17 28.26 -9.74
N PRO A 227 1.25 28.92 -10.21
CA PRO A 227 1.77 30.13 -9.58
C PRO A 227 0.81 31.30 -9.82
N ALA A 228 0.17 31.81 -8.77
CA ALA A 228 -0.92 32.78 -8.90
C ALA A 228 -0.52 34.18 -9.40
N GLN A 229 0.75 34.42 -9.73
CA GLN A 229 1.26 35.77 -10.03
C GLN A 229 1.50 36.08 -11.51
N ASN A 230 1.35 35.13 -12.43
CA ASN A 230 1.54 35.40 -13.86
C ASN A 230 0.22 35.29 -14.62
N HIS A 231 -0.52 36.40 -14.66
CA HIS A 231 -1.79 36.54 -15.40
C HIS A 231 -1.69 36.28 -16.92
N GLU A 232 -0.48 36.25 -17.49
CA GLU A 232 -0.31 36.15 -18.93
C GLU A 232 -0.13 34.71 -19.45
N GLU A 233 0.23 33.75 -18.59
CA GLU A 233 0.32 32.34 -18.97
C GLU A 233 -0.05 31.43 -17.78
N ASP A 234 -1.34 31.10 -17.67
CA ASP A 234 -1.87 30.03 -16.83
C ASP A 234 -1.18 28.71 -17.25
N ARG A 235 -0.01 28.42 -16.67
CA ARG A 235 0.76 27.20 -16.93
C ARG A 235 1.00 26.48 -15.62
N LEU A 236 0.92 25.15 -15.68
CA LEU A 236 1.26 24.32 -14.53
C LEU A 236 2.79 24.27 -14.38
N GLY A 237 3.25 24.44 -13.15
CA GLY A 237 4.61 24.12 -12.74
C GLY A 237 4.62 22.79 -11.99
N ILE A 238 5.80 22.18 -11.91
CA ILE A 238 6.09 21.05 -11.04
C ILE A 238 7.15 21.51 -10.05
N LEU A 239 6.77 21.56 -8.78
CA LEU A 239 7.65 21.88 -7.67
C LEU A 239 8.15 20.56 -7.07
N ALA A 240 9.43 20.25 -7.26
CA ALA A 240 10.04 19.02 -6.78
C ALA A 240 11.08 19.30 -5.68
N TYR A 241 11.12 18.44 -4.68
CA TYR A 241 12.10 18.44 -3.60
C TYR A 241 12.85 17.11 -3.62
N ASN A 242 14.17 17.18 -3.56
CA ASN A 242 14.97 16.01 -3.24
C ASN A 242 14.82 15.68 -1.75
N ILE A 243 14.44 14.45 -1.42
CA ILE A 243 14.14 14.03 -0.04
C ILE A 243 15.39 14.08 0.84
N ALA A 244 16.57 13.74 0.29
CA ALA A 244 17.80 13.63 1.05
C ALA A 244 18.56 14.96 1.18
N SER A 245 18.68 15.72 0.08
CA SER A 245 19.39 17.01 0.07
C SER A 245 18.50 18.19 0.41
N GLU A 246 17.18 17.99 0.42
CA GLU A 246 16.15 19.02 0.59
C GLU A 246 16.20 20.15 -0.45
N VAL A 247 16.96 19.97 -1.53
CA VAL A 247 17.05 20.93 -2.64
C VAL A 247 15.72 20.97 -3.39
N GLN A 248 15.24 22.18 -3.64
CA GLN A 248 14.03 22.47 -4.38
C GLN A 248 14.35 22.77 -5.85
N THR A 249 13.48 22.34 -6.77
CA THR A 249 13.54 22.69 -8.18
C THR A 249 12.13 22.94 -8.70
N MET A 250 11.93 24.09 -9.37
CA MET A 250 10.73 24.37 -10.12
C MET A 250 10.96 23.97 -11.58
N ILE A 251 10.06 23.17 -12.12
CA ILE A 251 10.04 22.79 -13.53
C ILE A 251 8.82 23.46 -14.14
N GLU A 252 9.06 24.37 -15.08
CA GLU A 252 7.99 24.98 -15.87
C GLU A 252 7.49 23.98 -16.92
N THR A 253 6.18 23.90 -17.08
CA THR A 253 5.56 23.05 -18.11
C THR A 253 4.77 23.90 -19.10
N ASP A 254 4.54 23.35 -20.28
CA ASP A 254 3.63 23.89 -21.30
C ASP A 254 2.18 23.41 -21.12
N ILE A 255 1.89 22.72 -20.01
CA ILE A 255 0.58 22.16 -19.71
C ILE A 255 -0.31 23.27 -19.16
N ALA A 256 -1.43 23.53 -19.84
CA ALA A 256 -2.47 24.42 -19.34
C ALA A 256 -3.17 23.81 -18.11
N PRO A 257 -3.53 24.61 -17.09
CA PRO A 257 -4.29 24.13 -15.95
C PRO A 257 -5.61 23.52 -16.42
N PRO A 258 -6.11 22.47 -15.76
CA PRO A 258 -7.41 21.92 -16.07
C PRO A 258 -8.46 23.04 -15.93
N VAL A 259 -9.17 23.33 -17.03
CA VAL A 259 -10.27 24.30 -17.04
C VAL A 259 -11.28 23.82 -15.99
N SER A 260 -11.45 24.61 -14.93
CA SER A 260 -12.17 24.23 -13.72
C SER A 260 -13.67 24.08 -13.98
N ILE A 261 -14.10 22.89 -14.39
CA ILE A 261 -15.48 22.40 -14.22
C ILE A 261 -15.43 21.05 -13.51
N PHE A 262 -15.05 21.05 -12.23
CA PHE A 262 -15.41 19.97 -11.32
C PHE A 262 -16.41 20.53 -10.31
N ARG A 263 -17.69 20.58 -10.70
CA ARG A 263 -18.79 20.58 -9.73
C ARG A 263 -18.78 19.21 -9.06
N PHE A 264 -18.14 19.12 -7.89
CA PHE A 264 -18.42 18.02 -6.97
C PHE A 264 -19.84 18.20 -6.44
N ILE A 265 -20.82 17.59 -7.13
CA ILE A 265 -22.16 17.42 -6.60
C ILE A 265 -22.07 16.26 -5.62
N TRP A 266 -21.98 16.57 -4.33
CA TRP A 266 -22.26 15.60 -3.27
C TRP A 266 -23.76 15.68 -2.98
N SER A 267 -24.46 14.55 -3.10
CA SER A 267 -25.79 14.36 -2.53
C SER A 267 -25.64 13.76 -1.14
N TYR A 268 -26.36 14.35 -0.17
CA TYR A 268 -26.49 13.84 1.21
C TYR A 268 -27.01 12.41 1.28
#